data_AF-A0A937HI16-F1
#
_entry.id   AF-A0A937HI16-F1
#
_cell.length_a   1.000
_cell.length_b   1.000
_cell.length_c   1.000
_cell.angle_alpha   90.00
_cell.angle_beta   90.00
_cell.angle_gamma   90.00
#
_symmetry.space_group_name_H-M   'P 1'
#
loop_
_entity.id
_entity.type
_entity.pdbx_description
1 polymer ?
#
loop_
_entity_poly.entity_id
_entity_poly.type
_entity_poly.pdbx_seq_one_letter_code
_entity_poly.pdbx_strand_id
1 'polypeptide(L)'
;MTQTTLNADFHWRCRPTWRSASYNTMWCLIGCSIGDMGTILFFQLTGIAWPVLAIMSLAIINGLITSIMLETVILARQMALKAAFQTAIGMSLISMISMEAAMNLVDYWVTGGAKLTLSVLPLMWAAGFVTP
;
A
#
# COMPACT_ATOMS: atom_id res chain seq x y z
N MET A 1 5.51 -30.72 -26.73
CA MET A 1 5.44 -29.42 -27.43
C MET A 1 6.52 -28.53 -26.85
N THR A 2 7.39 -28.06 -27.73
CA THR A 2 8.61 -27.29 -27.49
C THR A 2 8.35 -26.03 -26.65
N GLN A 3 9.00 -25.94 -25.48
CA GLN A 3 9.14 -24.69 -24.74
C GLN A 3 10.13 -23.81 -25.49
N THR A 4 9.62 -22.90 -26.32
CA THR A 4 10.41 -21.79 -26.85
C THR A 4 10.69 -20.83 -25.69
N THR A 5 11.87 -20.93 -25.08
CA THR A 5 12.38 -19.92 -24.15
C THR A 5 12.67 -18.65 -24.95
N LEU A 6 11.65 -17.83 -25.16
CA LEU A 6 11.84 -16.45 -25.57
C LEU A 6 12.59 -15.75 -24.42
N ASN A 7 13.89 -15.50 -24.61
CA ASN A 7 14.62 -14.48 -23.88
C ASN A 7 13.93 -13.14 -24.16
N ALA A 8 12.88 -12.83 -23.40
CA ALA A 8 12.29 -11.51 -23.41
C ALA A 8 13.26 -10.62 -22.64
N ASP A 9 14.16 -9.94 -23.35
CA ASP A 9 15.01 -8.92 -22.76
C ASP A 9 14.14 -7.93 -21.98
N PHE A 10 14.34 -7.87 -20.67
CA PHE A 10 13.58 -6.99 -19.79
C PHE A 10 13.88 -5.54 -20.16
N HIS A 11 12.95 -4.92 -20.88
CA HIS A 11 13.06 -3.54 -21.32
C HIS A 11 12.39 -2.60 -20.32
N TRP A 12 13.21 -1.83 -19.59
CA TRP A 12 12.78 -0.77 -18.67
C TRP A 12 11.90 0.33 -19.30
N ARG A 13 11.72 0.35 -20.62
CA ARG A 13 10.84 1.29 -21.35
C ARG A 13 9.51 0.69 -21.81
N CYS A 14 9.19 -0.54 -21.42
CA CYS A 14 7.95 -1.20 -21.81
C CYS A 14 6.72 -0.54 -21.18
N ARG A 15 6.08 0.37 -21.92
CA ARG A 15 4.90 1.15 -21.44
C ARG A 15 3.75 0.28 -20.93
N PRO A 16 3.35 -0.83 -21.60
CA PRO A 16 2.26 -1.68 -21.10
C PRO A 16 2.54 -2.26 -19.71
N THR A 17 3.76 -2.76 -19.47
CA THR A 17 4.15 -3.34 -18.17
C THR A 17 4.14 -2.31 -17.06
N TRP A 18 4.70 -1.12 -17.30
CA TRP A 18 4.65 0.00 -16.34
C TRP A 18 3.22 0.44 -16.02
N ARG A 19 2.35 0.47 -17.04
CA ARG A 19 0.94 0.81 -16.85
C ARG A 19 0.25 -0.20 -15.93
N SER A 20 0.42 -1.49 -16.18
CA SER A 20 -0.14 -2.54 -15.32
C SER A 20 0.42 -2.49 -13.89
N ALA A 21 1.73 -2.30 -13.73
CA ALA A 21 2.35 -2.15 -12.42
C ALA A 21 1.78 -0.95 -11.65
N SER A 22 1.66 0.22 -12.30
CA SER A 22 1.12 1.43 -11.67
C SER A 22 -0.34 1.29 -11.22
N TYR A 23 -1.16 0.53 -11.96
CA TYR A 23 -2.53 0.24 -11.52
C TYR A 23 -2.57 -0.66 -10.29
N ASN A 24 -1.69 -1.65 -10.20
CA ASN A 24 -1.61 -2.51 -9.03
C ASN A 24 -1.15 -1.70 -7.80
N THR A 25 -0.10 -0.89 -7.95
CA THR A 25 0.37 0.04 -6.90
C THR A 25 -0.73 1.02 -6.48
N MET A 26 -1.55 1.52 -7.41
CA MET A 26 -2.68 2.39 -7.10
C MET A 26 -3.72 1.68 -6.23
N TRP A 27 -4.08 0.43 -6.54
CA TRP A 27 -5.02 -0.35 -5.73
C TRP A 27 -4.47 -0.64 -4.34
N CYS A 28 -3.20 -1.02 -4.24
CA CYS A 28 -2.50 -1.15 -2.97
C CYS A 28 -2.60 0.13 -2.14
N LEU A 29 -2.21 1.27 -2.74
CA LEU A 29 -2.18 2.56 -2.07
C LEU A 29 -3.56 2.99 -1.58
N ILE A 30 -4.62 2.73 -2.35
CA ILE A 30 -6.00 2.97 -1.93
C ILE A 30 -6.33 2.11 -0.71
N GLY A 31 -6.02 0.81 -0.74
CA GLY A 31 -6.28 -0.09 0.38
C GLY A 31 -5.52 0.30 1.65
N CYS A 32 -4.23 0.57 1.52
CA CYS A 32 -3.35 1.08 2.58
C CYS A 32 -3.88 2.37 3.20
N SER A 33 -4.18 3.37 2.36
CA SER A 33 -4.69 4.68 2.80
C SER A 33 -5.98 4.58 3.60
N ILE A 34 -6.88 3.64 3.26
CA ILE A 34 -8.13 3.44 4.00
C ILE A 34 -7.85 2.95 5.42
N GLY A 35 -6.91 2.00 5.59
CA GLY A 35 -6.53 1.47 6.90
C GLY A 35 -5.78 2.50 7.75
N ASP A 36 -4.85 3.23 7.15
CA ASP A 36 -4.10 4.31 7.79
C ASP A 36 -5.01 5.44 8.28
N MET A 37 -5.85 5.97 7.40
CA MET A 37 -6.82 7.01 7.75
C MET A 37 -7.79 6.53 8.81
N GLY A 38 -8.30 5.30 8.70
CA GLY A 38 -9.22 4.73 9.68
C GLY A 38 -8.60 4.62 11.07
N THR A 39 -7.34 4.18 11.15
CA THR A 39 -6.61 4.05 12.42
C THR A 39 -6.34 5.41 13.04
N ILE A 40 -5.79 6.35 12.27
CA ILE A 40 -5.46 7.70 12.76
C ILE A 40 -6.73 8.45 13.17
N LEU A 41 -7.80 8.37 12.37
CA LEU A 41 -9.10 9.01 12.69
C LEU A 41 -9.71 8.43 13.98
N PHE A 42 -9.64 7.12 14.17
CA PHE A 42 -10.14 6.48 15.40
C PHE A 42 -9.44 7.03 16.65
N PHE A 43 -8.11 7.15 16.63
CA PHE A 43 -7.36 7.73 17.75
C PHE A 43 -7.63 9.24 17.92
N GLN A 44 -7.86 9.98 16.84
CA GLN A 44 -8.26 11.39 16.92
C GLN A 44 -9.64 11.58 17.56
N LEU A 45 -10.62 10.74 17.24
CA LEU A 45 -11.98 10.83 17.79
C LEU A 45 -12.06 10.37 19.24
N THR A 46 -11.30 9.34 19.60
CA THR A 46 -11.30 8.78 20.97
C THR A 46 -10.44 9.58 21.94
N GLY A 47 -9.52 10.42 21.45
CA GLY A 47 -8.68 11.29 22.29
C GLY A 47 -7.71 10.52 23.19
N ILE A 48 -7.44 9.25 22.90
CA ILE A 48 -6.55 8.41 23.70
C ILE A 48 -5.11 8.87 23.50
N ALA A 49 -4.45 9.29 24.57
CA ALA A 49 -3.03 9.63 24.57
C ALA A 49 -2.18 8.35 24.51
N TRP A 50 -1.95 7.85 23.31
CA TRP A 50 -1.04 6.74 23.03
C TRP A 50 0.28 7.25 22.42
N PRO A 51 1.39 6.52 22.61
CA PRO A 51 2.65 6.87 21.98
C PRO A 51 2.49 6.85 20.45
N VAL A 52 2.93 7.92 19.79
CA VAL A 52 2.79 8.12 18.34
C VAL A 52 3.29 6.91 17.55
N LEU A 53 4.44 6.35 17.95
CA LEU A 53 5.03 5.18 17.31
C LEU A 53 4.10 3.94 17.32
N ALA A 54 3.29 3.76 18.36
CA ALA A 54 2.35 2.65 18.44
C ALA A 54 1.10 2.88 17.57
N ILE A 55 0.65 4.13 17.43
CA ILE A 55 -0.44 4.49 16.52
C ILE A 55 0.00 4.23 15.08
N MET A 56 1.22 4.66 14.72
CA MET A 56 1.77 4.46 13.39
C MET A 56 2.00 2.98 13.08
N SER A 57 2.53 2.19 14.01
CA SER A 57 2.69 0.75 13.77
C SER A 57 1.34 0.03 13.59
N LEU A 58 0.31 0.43 14.35
CA LEU A 58 -1.05 -0.05 14.13
C LEU A 58 -1.62 0.39 12.77
N ALA A 59 -1.34 1.62 12.36
CA ALA A 59 -1.76 2.15 11.06
C ALA A 59 -1.18 1.30 9.93
N ILE A 60 0.13 1.03 9.95
CA ILE A 60 0.82 0.13 9.01
C ILE A 60 0.15 -1.25 8.98
N ILE A 61 -0.07 -1.89 10.13
CA ILE A 61 -0.66 -3.23 10.18
C ILE A 61 -2.07 -3.23 9.58
N ASN A 62 -2.89 -2.25 9.94
CA ASN A 62 -4.26 -2.14 9.44
C ASN A 62 -4.29 -1.80 7.95
N GLY A 63 -3.42 -0.90 7.48
CA GLY A 63 -3.24 -0.55 6.07
C GLY A 63 -2.84 -1.75 5.21
N LEU A 64 -1.90 -2.57 5.70
CA LEU A 64 -1.52 -3.82 5.02
C LEU A 64 -2.70 -4.81 4.96
N ILE A 65 -3.45 -4.98 6.04
CA ILE A 65 -4.61 -5.89 6.06
C ILE A 65 -5.67 -5.43 5.07
N THR A 66 -6.03 -4.14 5.07
CA THR A 66 -7.03 -3.60 4.15
C THR A 66 -6.58 -3.67 2.70
N SER A 67 -5.30 -3.42 2.42
CA SER A 67 -4.70 -3.59 1.10
C SER A 67 -4.76 -5.04 0.62
N ILE A 68 -4.25 -5.99 1.39
CA ILE A 68 -4.25 -7.42 1.04
C ILE A 68 -5.67 -7.93 0.80
N MET A 69 -6.64 -7.51 1.63
CA MET A 69 -8.05 -7.85 1.42
C MET A 69 -8.58 -7.31 0.09
N LEU A 70 -8.33 -6.02 -0.20
CA LEU A 70 -8.80 -5.37 -1.42
C LEU A 70 -8.17 -5.98 -2.68
N GLU A 71 -6.86 -6.20 -2.69
CA GLU A 71 -6.16 -6.86 -3.78
C GLU A 71 -6.63 -8.29 -3.98
N THR A 72 -6.80 -9.05 -2.89
CA THR A 72 -7.31 -10.43 -2.96
C THR A 72 -8.70 -10.48 -3.59
N VAL A 73 -9.60 -9.56 -3.22
CA VAL A 73 -10.95 -9.48 -3.81
C VAL A 73 -10.91 -9.15 -5.30
N ILE A 74 -10.03 -8.24 -5.72
CA ILE A 74 -9.87 -7.88 -7.14
C ILE A 74 -9.30 -9.07 -7.93
N LEU A 75 -8.24 -9.71 -7.42
CA LEU A 75 -7.57 -10.85 -8.04
C LEU A 75 -8.45 -12.11 -8.07
N ALA A 76 -9.32 -12.31 -7.06
CA ALA A 76 -10.26 -13.43 -7.01
C ALA A 76 -11.29 -13.41 -8.16
N ARG A 77 -11.45 -12.28 -8.86
CA ARG A 77 -12.27 -12.20 -10.08
C ARG A 77 -11.57 -12.75 -11.32
N GLN A 78 -10.27 -12.99 -11.26
CA GLN A 78 -9.44 -13.42 -12.40
C GLN A 78 -8.82 -14.81 -12.18
N MET A 79 -8.64 -15.23 -10.93
CA MET A 79 -8.04 -16.52 -10.56
C MET A 79 -8.70 -17.13 -9.32
N ALA A 80 -8.43 -18.40 -9.05
CA ALA A 80 -8.95 -19.08 -7.85
C ALA A 80 -8.52 -18.35 -6.57
N LEU A 81 -9.42 -18.28 -5.58
CA LEU A 81 -9.23 -17.48 -4.35
C LEU A 81 -7.91 -17.79 -3.62
N LYS A 82 -7.51 -19.07 -3.55
CA LYS A 82 -6.23 -19.47 -2.94
C LYS A 82 -5.03 -18.88 -3.68
N ALA A 83 -5.06 -18.85 -5.02
CA ALA A 83 -4.00 -18.26 -5.82
C ALA A 83 -4.01 -16.74 -5.68
N ALA A 84 -5.18 -16.10 -5.72
CA ALA A 84 -5.33 -14.65 -5.54
C ALA A 84 -4.72 -14.18 -4.22
N PHE A 85 -4.97 -14.88 -3.12
CA PHE A 85 -4.41 -14.56 -1.81
C PHE A 85 -2.89 -14.74 -1.75
N GLN A 86 -2.37 -15.85 -2.28
CA GLN A 86 -0.93 -16.07 -2.37
C GLN A 86 -0.23 -15.02 -3.23
N THR A 87 -0.90 -14.57 -4.29
CA THR A 87 -0.43 -13.52 -5.18
C THR A 87 -0.46 -12.14 -4.52
N ALA A 88 -1.53 -11.77 -3.82
CA ALA A 88 -1.62 -10.51 -3.06
C ALA A 88 -0.51 -10.40 -1.99
N ILE A 89 -0.27 -11.47 -1.24
CA ILE A 89 0.83 -11.50 -0.25
C ILE A 89 2.20 -11.53 -0.95
N GLY A 90 2.36 -12.37 -1.97
CA GLY A 90 3.66 -12.70 -2.54
C GLY A 90 4.25 -11.65 -3.47
N MET A 91 3.42 -10.82 -4.12
CA MET A 91 3.91 -9.88 -5.13
C MET A 91 4.45 -8.57 -4.55
N SER A 92 4.05 -8.18 -3.34
CA SER A 92 4.38 -6.83 -2.85
C SER A 92 4.49 -6.64 -1.35
N LEU A 93 4.53 -7.65 -0.48
CA LEU A 93 4.55 -7.39 0.98
C LEU A 93 5.67 -6.42 1.44
N ILE A 94 6.90 -6.57 0.90
CA ILE A 94 8.03 -5.68 1.20
C ILE A 94 7.75 -4.25 0.74
N SER A 95 7.24 -4.16 -0.49
CA SER A 95 6.80 -2.96 -1.19
C SER A 95 5.68 -2.19 -0.45
N MET A 96 4.69 -2.92 0.08
CA MET A 96 3.63 -2.32 0.89
C MET A 96 4.17 -1.78 2.21
N ILE A 97 5.12 -2.49 2.85
CA ILE A 97 5.76 -2.03 4.09
C ILE A 97 6.59 -0.77 3.83
N SER A 98 7.33 -0.68 2.71
CA SER A 98 8.08 0.53 2.35
C SER A 98 7.17 1.71 2.07
N MET A 99 6.08 1.51 1.33
CA MET A 99 5.05 2.52 1.07
C MET A 99 4.47 3.07 2.38
N GLU A 100 4.05 2.18 3.27
CA GLU A 100 3.48 2.51 4.58
C GLU A 100 4.48 3.23 5.49
N ALA A 101 5.73 2.79 5.53
CA ALA A 101 6.78 3.46 6.27
C ALA A 101 7.06 4.86 5.72
N ALA A 102 7.03 5.05 4.39
CA ALA A 102 7.24 6.35 3.75
C ALA A 102 6.08 7.31 4.06
N MET A 103 4.83 6.85 3.95
CA MET A 103 3.66 7.66 4.29
C MET A 103 3.66 8.11 5.75
N ASN A 104 3.95 7.16 6.66
CA ASN A 104 4.09 7.43 8.09
C ASN A 104 5.24 8.40 8.38
N LEU A 105 6.40 8.23 7.74
CA LEU A 105 7.53 9.15 7.90
C LEU A 105 7.18 10.57 7.47
N VAL A 106 6.47 10.72 6.35
CA VAL A 106 5.99 12.02 5.85
C VAL A 106 5.01 12.67 6.82
N ASP A 107 4.05 11.91 7.38
CA ASP A 107 3.13 12.44 8.39
C ASP A 107 3.91 12.93 9.62
N TYR A 108 4.80 12.10 10.15
CA TYR A 108 5.64 12.48 11.30
C TYR A 108 6.46 13.75 11.05
N TRP A 109 7.05 13.89 9.86
CA TRP A 109 7.91 15.02 9.52
C TRP A 109 7.11 16.33 9.34
N VAL A 110 5.88 16.24 8.84
CA VAL A 110 5.07 17.43 8.51
C VAL A 110 4.14 17.86 9.64
N THR A 111 3.54 16.92 10.37
CA THR A 111 2.57 17.24 11.44
C THR A 111 3.16 17.11 12.85
N GLY A 112 4.38 16.57 12.98
CA GLY A 112 5.08 16.39 14.26
C GLY A 112 4.47 15.30 15.15
N GLY A 113 3.57 14.46 14.61
CA GLY A 113 2.88 13.38 15.32
C GLY A 113 1.94 12.60 14.39
N ALA A 114 1.12 11.70 14.95
CA ALA A 114 0.08 11.01 14.18
C ALA A 114 -1.19 11.88 14.08
N LYS A 115 -1.19 12.86 13.17
CA LYS A 115 -2.32 13.76 12.99
C LYS A 115 -2.73 13.84 11.53
N LEU A 116 -3.90 13.27 11.24
CA LEU A 116 -4.59 13.47 9.98
C LEU A 116 -4.92 14.97 9.78
N THR A 117 -4.24 15.61 8.85
CA THR A 117 -4.57 16.95 8.36
C THR A 117 -4.83 16.89 6.87
N LEU A 118 -5.89 17.55 6.42
CA LEU A 118 -6.33 17.49 5.01
C LEU A 118 -5.23 17.97 4.03
N SER A 119 -4.36 18.86 4.48
CA SER A 119 -3.24 19.40 3.70
C SER A 119 -2.10 18.40 3.47
N VAL A 120 -1.97 17.37 4.32
CA VAL A 120 -0.85 16.42 4.31
C VAL A 120 -1.20 15.14 3.53
N LEU A 121 -2.49 14.84 3.41
CA LEU A 121 -3.02 13.72 2.62
C LEU A 121 -2.43 13.63 1.18
N PRO A 122 -2.39 14.71 0.38
CA PRO A 122 -1.85 14.65 -0.97
C PRO A 122 -0.36 14.33 -1.00
N LEU A 123 0.39 14.80 -0.01
CA LEU A 123 1.83 14.55 0.09
C LEU A 123 2.12 13.11 0.52
N MET A 124 1.33 12.56 1.45
CA MET A 124 1.41 11.16 1.85
C MET A 124 1.14 10.24 0.67
N TRP A 125 0.05 10.45 -0.08
CA TRP A 125 -0.27 9.63 -1.25
C TRP A 125 0.80 9.73 -2.35
N ALA A 126 1.37 10.92 -2.57
CA ALA A 126 2.47 11.08 -3.51
C ALA A 126 3.72 10.30 -3.06
N ALA A 127 4.09 10.37 -1.79
CA ALA A 127 5.22 9.63 -1.24
C ALA A 127 5.00 8.12 -1.30
N GLY A 128 3.80 7.66 -0.96
CA GLY A 128 3.42 6.26 -1.09
C GLY A 128 3.49 5.77 -2.53
N PHE A 129 2.98 6.54 -3.50
CA PHE A 129 2.99 6.12 -4.91
C PHE A 129 4.41 6.08 -5.51
N VAL A 130 5.30 6.97 -5.09
CA VAL A 130 6.69 7.03 -5.55
C VAL A 130 7.53 5.92 -4.92
N THR A 131 7.18 5.48 -3.72
CA THR A 131 7.91 4.46 -2.97
C THR A 131 7.23 3.11 -3.19
N PRO A 132 7.74 2.27 -4.12
CA PRO A 132 7.12 0.99 -4.40
C PRO A 132 7.20 0.05 -3.21
#